data_AF-A0A8R1YNW6-F1
#
_entry.id   AF-A0A8R1YNW6-F1
#
_cell.length_a   1.000
_cell.length_b   1.000
_cell.length_c   1.000
_cell.angle_alpha   90.00
_cell.angle_beta   90.00
_cell.angle_gamma   90.00
#
_symmetry.space_group_name_H-M   'P 1'
#
loop_
_entity.id
_entity.type
_entity.pdbx_description
1 polymer ?
#
loop_
_entity_poly.entity_id
_entity_poly.type
_entity_poly.pdbx_seq_one_letter_code
_entity_poly.pdbx_strand_id
1 'polypeptide(L)'
;MLYHVFPSALLPLLTTVLLLPYSSFHLPYPPFLSYSTIFQMVMGRCSTSPALCIQFLANLANILVDQTAGEVGPMRSMETLNRTMRQAIPYPANQQPPHYTFRSFQNPPMTFHSYGPAGGNMKGLNSLILHPGSYEPFLAPNTYRLYSMRFCPYAQRVVIYLAKKNIPVEVVNVNPDKPPNWYLAKIPKGQIPALEYNGLTIWESNVINEYFDDVFPASNVLPKDPYLKAHQKILLERLSSVSDSLFSFFAATTPQETAEVDQKLHEALRNAENLLTDKFFGDIMLWPFVERLEMVTLSPFSSFRYFPGQHYPKFGAYMARMRNEPEIKFGMRSLAQHKAYVDSFDAGNPNYDYGIYQKH
;
A
#
# COMPACT_ATOMS: atom_id res chain seq x y z
N MET A 1 36.24 18.46 -4.33
CA MET A 1 36.23 19.92 -4.14
C MET A 1 34.83 20.43 -4.43
N LEU A 2 34.30 21.28 -3.53
CA LEU A 2 33.04 22.05 -3.56
C LEU A 2 31.73 21.22 -3.49
N TYR A 3 30.81 21.35 -2.53
CA TYR A 3 30.72 22.03 -1.23
C TYR A 3 29.55 21.38 -0.45
N HIS A 4 29.70 21.27 0.86
CA HIS A 4 28.61 21.15 1.83
C HIS A 4 27.60 22.31 1.65
N VAL A 5 26.31 22.01 1.55
CA VAL A 5 25.24 22.95 1.94
C VAL A 5 24.11 22.15 2.59
N PHE A 6 24.17 22.06 3.92
CA PHE A 6 23.00 21.86 4.76
C PHE A 6 21.94 22.90 4.38
N PRO A 7 20.65 22.54 4.22
CA PRO A 7 19.60 23.53 4.06
C PRO A 7 19.51 24.37 5.33
N SER A 8 19.94 25.63 5.24
CA SER A 8 19.85 26.69 6.24
C SER A 8 18.40 27.13 6.55
N ALA A 9 17.40 26.30 6.24
CA ALA A 9 15.98 26.57 6.45
C ALA A 9 15.41 25.91 7.73
N LEU A 10 16.20 25.10 8.45
CA LEU A 10 15.81 24.50 9.73
C LEU A 10 16.41 25.19 10.96
N LEU A 11 17.27 26.19 10.76
CA LEU A 11 17.83 26.99 11.83
C LEU A 11 16.90 28.07 12.44
N PRO A 12 15.86 28.61 11.74
CA PRO A 12 14.99 29.63 12.33
C PRO A 12 13.89 29.06 13.24
N LEU A 13 13.46 27.80 13.04
CA LEU A 13 12.40 27.19 13.88
C LEU A 13 12.89 26.70 15.25
N LEU A 14 14.22 26.63 15.44
CA LEU A 14 14.86 26.34 16.72
C LEU A 14 15.35 27.60 17.46
N THR A 15 15.32 28.78 16.82
CA THR A 15 15.78 30.04 17.44
C THR A 15 14.64 30.92 17.97
N THR A 16 13.40 30.77 17.51
CA THR A 16 12.28 31.63 17.97
C THR A 16 11.70 31.24 19.34
N VAL A 17 12.09 30.10 19.91
CA VAL A 17 11.69 29.71 21.29
C VAL A 17 12.79 30.03 22.33
N LEU A 18 13.97 30.51 21.91
CA LEU A 18 15.15 30.60 22.80
C LEU A 18 15.80 31.98 22.94
N LEU A 19 15.19 33.07 22.47
CA LEU A 19 15.68 34.43 22.74
C LEU A 19 14.54 35.38 23.12
N LEU A 20 14.00 35.22 24.33
CA LEU A 20 13.41 36.34 25.08
C LEU A 20 14.49 36.87 26.06
N PRO A 21 14.65 38.20 26.19
CA PRO A 21 15.70 38.79 27.01
C PRO A 21 15.39 38.57 28.50
N TYR A 22 16.23 37.77 29.18
CA TYR A 22 16.31 37.80 30.63
C TYR A 22 16.99 39.11 31.06
N SER A 23 16.20 40.07 31.49
CA SER A 23 16.66 41.09 32.43
C SER A 23 15.72 41.08 33.63
N SER A 24 16.31 40.76 34.79
CA SER A 24 15.75 40.71 36.15
C SER A 24 15.26 39.34 36.60
N PHE A 25 16.16 38.53 37.18
CA PHE A 25 16.06 37.96 38.53
C PHE A 25 17.32 37.12 38.81
N HIS A 26 18.00 37.40 39.93
CA HIS A 26 19.24 36.76 40.38
C HIS A 26 19.02 35.35 40.94
N LEU A 27 19.98 34.43 40.69
CA LEU A 27 20.76 33.61 41.67
C LEU A 27 21.28 32.27 41.06
N PRO A 28 22.30 31.60 41.64
CA PRO A 28 23.48 31.10 40.92
C PRO A 28 23.53 29.57 40.66
N TYR A 29 24.27 29.17 39.63
CA TYR A 29 24.67 27.78 39.24
C TYR A 29 26.17 27.53 39.59
N PRO A 30 26.80 26.31 39.48
CA PRO A 30 26.60 25.21 38.48
C PRO A 30 26.86 23.74 39.01
N PRO A 31 26.96 22.64 38.19
CA PRO A 31 26.95 22.53 36.71
C PRO A 31 26.01 21.48 36.04
N PHE A 32 25.57 21.86 34.84
CA PHE A 32 25.36 21.11 33.59
C PHE A 32 24.77 19.69 33.61
N LEU A 33 23.46 19.59 33.32
CA LEU A 33 22.90 18.45 32.60
C LEU A 33 22.77 18.83 31.11
N SER A 34 23.32 18.00 30.22
CA SER A 34 23.28 18.23 28.78
C SER A 34 21.88 18.00 28.22
N TYR A 35 21.60 18.64 27.08
CA TYR A 35 20.36 18.54 26.27
C TYR A 35 19.88 17.09 26.05
N SER A 36 20.82 16.14 26.02
CA SER A 36 20.56 14.70 25.89
C SER A 36 19.77 14.12 27.08
N THR A 37 19.95 14.65 28.29
CA THR A 37 19.34 14.13 29.52
C THR A 37 17.87 14.53 29.66
N ILE A 38 17.53 15.77 29.29
CA ILE A 38 16.14 16.27 29.29
C ILE A 38 15.33 15.57 28.19
N PHE A 39 15.95 15.37 27.01
CA PHE A 39 15.32 14.63 25.91
C PHE A 39 15.06 13.15 26.27
N GLN A 40 15.96 12.51 27.02
CA GLN A 40 15.72 11.14 27.53
C GLN A 40 14.64 11.06 28.62
N MET A 41 14.51 12.07 29.49
CA MET A 41 13.45 12.09 30.52
C MET A 41 12.05 12.22 29.92
N VAL A 42 11.88 12.96 28.81
CA VAL A 42 10.58 13.18 28.17
C VAL A 42 10.19 12.03 27.24
N MET A 43 11.15 11.44 26.52
CA MET A 43 10.89 10.32 25.60
C MET A 43 10.78 8.95 26.32
N GLY A 44 11.20 8.86 27.59
CA GLY A 44 11.20 7.62 28.37
C GLY A 44 9.87 7.20 29.00
N ARG A 45 8.78 7.96 28.85
CA ARG A 45 7.45 7.62 29.43
C ARG A 45 6.24 7.84 28.51
N CYS A 46 6.43 8.00 27.20
CA CYS A 46 5.31 8.02 26.26
C CYS A 46 4.98 6.60 25.77
N SER A 47 4.16 5.86 26.52
CA SER A 47 3.70 4.51 26.15
C SER A 47 2.35 4.46 25.46
N THR A 48 1.82 5.57 24.94
CA THR A 48 0.50 5.59 24.27
C THR A 48 0.49 6.54 23.07
N SER A 49 0.21 5.97 21.89
CA SER A 49 -0.17 6.57 20.59
C SER A 49 0.47 7.92 20.18
N PRO A 50 1.14 8.01 19.01
CA PRO A 50 1.67 9.26 18.45
C PRO A 50 0.65 10.43 18.38
N ALA A 51 -0.64 10.10 18.24
CA ALA A 51 -1.72 11.09 18.22
C ALA A 51 -1.87 11.85 19.56
N LEU A 52 -1.67 11.18 20.70
CA LEU A 52 -1.74 11.83 22.02
C LEU A 52 -0.51 12.71 22.28
N CYS A 53 0.65 12.33 21.75
CA CYS A 53 1.88 13.11 21.85
C CYS A 53 1.77 14.41 21.02
N ILE A 54 1.18 14.33 19.82
CA ILE A 54 0.88 15.51 18.98
C ILE A 54 -0.18 16.39 19.64
N GLN A 55 -1.22 15.80 20.25
CA GLN A 55 -2.26 16.57 20.96
C GLN A 55 -1.69 17.31 22.19
N PHE A 56 -0.78 16.70 22.93
CA PHE A 56 -0.12 17.32 24.08
C PHE A 56 0.79 18.48 23.65
N LEU A 57 1.58 18.29 22.58
CA LEU A 57 2.44 19.33 22.02
C LEU A 57 1.63 20.49 21.42
N ALA A 58 0.50 20.20 20.77
CA ALA A 58 -0.41 21.23 20.24
C ALA A 58 -1.09 22.04 21.37
N ASN A 59 -1.48 21.39 22.47
CA ASN A 59 -2.03 22.09 23.64
C ASN A 59 -0.97 22.95 24.36
N LEU A 60 0.28 22.49 24.43
CA LEU A 60 1.40 23.28 24.95
C LEU A 60 1.71 24.50 24.07
N ALA A 61 1.67 24.34 22.74
CA ALA A 61 1.83 25.43 21.80
C ALA A 61 0.70 26.47 21.92
N ASN A 62 -0.54 26.05 22.12
CA ASN A 62 -1.68 26.97 22.31
C ASN A 62 -1.58 27.77 23.62
N ILE A 63 -1.08 27.16 24.71
CA ILE A 63 -0.85 27.88 25.98
C ILE A 63 0.26 28.94 25.82
N LEU A 64 1.23 28.70 24.94
CA LEU A 64 2.33 29.64 24.65
C LEU A 64 1.91 30.75 23.66
N VAL A 65 0.98 30.47 22.75
CA VAL A 65 0.52 31.43 21.72
C VAL A 65 -0.48 32.46 22.26
N ASP A 66 -1.21 32.16 23.33
CA ASP A 66 -2.17 33.10 23.94
C ASP A 66 -1.51 34.27 24.70
N GLN A 67 -0.17 34.31 24.77
CA GLN A 67 0.60 35.40 25.41
C GLN A 67 1.33 36.34 24.44
N THR A 68 1.27 36.11 23.13
CA THR A 68 1.95 36.97 22.15
C THR A 68 1.03 37.32 20.97
N ALA A 69 -0.10 37.95 21.26
CA ALA A 69 -0.90 38.61 20.23
C ALA A 69 -0.33 40.03 19.99
N GLY A 70 0.46 40.18 18.92
CA GLY A 70 0.99 41.48 18.49
C GLY A 70 1.69 41.41 17.14
N GLU A 71 0.94 41.70 16.08
CA GLU A 71 1.34 42.29 14.78
C GLU A 71 2.51 41.70 13.97
N VAL A 72 2.23 41.02 12.85
CA VAL A 72 2.97 41.20 11.57
C VAL A 72 2.06 40.87 10.36
N GLY A 73 2.07 41.75 9.34
CA GLY A 73 1.29 41.68 8.09
C GLY A 73 1.73 40.62 7.05
N PRO A 74 1.15 40.64 5.83
CA PRO A 74 0.94 39.43 5.03
C PRO A 74 2.20 39.00 4.25
N MET A 75 2.68 37.79 4.52
CA MET A 75 3.82 37.20 3.82
C MET A 75 3.35 36.43 2.57
N ARG A 76 3.75 36.95 1.41
CA ARG A 76 3.34 36.58 0.04
C ARG A 76 4.00 35.30 -0.52
N SER A 77 4.38 34.34 0.33
CA SER A 77 5.17 33.17 -0.10
C SER A 77 4.53 31.80 0.17
N MET A 78 3.36 31.74 0.82
CA MET A 78 2.64 30.49 1.10
C MET A 78 1.72 30.02 -0.04
N GLU A 79 1.46 30.87 -1.05
CA GLU A 79 0.63 30.51 -2.20
C GLU A 79 1.37 29.64 -3.23
N THR A 80 2.68 29.79 -3.36
CA THR A 80 3.47 29.07 -4.38
C THR A 80 3.77 27.63 -3.94
N LEU A 81 4.00 27.39 -2.64
CA LEU A 81 4.24 26.04 -2.11
C LEU A 81 2.93 25.20 -2.04
N ASN A 82 1.78 25.85 -1.85
CA ASN A 82 0.47 25.20 -1.90
C ASN A 82 0.02 24.80 -3.32
N ARG A 83 0.65 25.36 -4.36
CA ARG A 83 0.28 25.07 -5.76
C ARG A 83 0.80 23.71 -6.24
N THR A 84 1.93 23.26 -5.72
CA THR A 84 2.59 22.00 -6.13
C THR A 84 2.08 20.79 -5.35
N MET A 85 1.55 20.98 -4.12
CA MET A 85 0.92 19.91 -3.33
C MET A 85 -0.62 19.86 -3.46
N ARG A 86 -1.22 20.65 -4.35
CA ARG A 86 -2.66 20.63 -4.68
C ARG A 86 -2.91 20.33 -6.15
N GLN A 87 -2.36 19.22 -6.65
CA GLN A 87 -3.01 18.48 -7.74
C GLN A 87 -3.72 17.25 -7.18
N ALA A 88 -4.46 17.43 -6.09
CA ALA A 88 -5.72 16.73 -5.93
C ALA A 88 -6.67 17.39 -6.92
N ILE A 89 -7.24 16.61 -7.83
CA ILE A 89 -8.38 17.06 -8.65
C ILE A 89 -9.39 17.66 -7.67
N PRO A 90 -9.82 18.93 -7.84
CA PRO A 90 -10.79 19.51 -6.93
C PRO A 90 -12.06 18.67 -7.02
N TYR A 91 -12.42 18.01 -5.91
CA TYR A 91 -13.79 17.55 -5.71
C TYR A 91 -14.69 18.78 -5.96
N PRO A 92 -15.72 18.69 -6.82
CA PRO A 92 -16.65 19.80 -6.98
C PRO A 92 -17.30 20.07 -5.62
N ALA A 93 -16.92 21.19 -4.99
CA ALA A 93 -17.30 21.56 -3.62
C ALA A 93 -18.79 21.93 -3.46
N ASN A 94 -19.65 21.53 -4.41
CA ASN A 94 -21.09 21.82 -4.42
C ASN A 94 -21.96 20.60 -4.73
N GLN A 95 -21.42 19.38 -4.68
CA GLN A 95 -22.25 18.19 -4.62
C GLN A 95 -22.29 17.74 -3.16
N GLN A 96 -23.46 17.85 -2.52
CA GLN A 96 -23.74 17.02 -1.36
C GLN A 96 -23.31 15.58 -1.73
N PRO A 97 -22.61 14.85 -0.85
CA PRO A 97 -22.41 13.43 -1.10
C PRO A 97 -23.79 12.86 -1.42
N PRO A 98 -23.95 12.11 -2.52
CA PRO A 98 -25.26 11.58 -2.88
C PRO A 98 -25.82 10.94 -1.62
N HIS A 99 -27.08 11.27 -1.28
CA HIS A 99 -27.77 10.61 -0.18
C HIS A 99 -27.80 9.12 -0.50
N TYR A 100 -26.81 8.38 0.01
CA TYR A 100 -26.80 6.92 0.00
C TYR A 100 -27.91 6.52 0.94
N THR A 101 -29.12 6.36 0.40
CA THR A 101 -30.12 5.55 1.07
C THR A 101 -29.53 4.14 1.09
N PHE A 102 -28.96 3.77 2.25
CA PHE A 102 -28.57 2.40 2.55
C PHE A 102 -29.84 1.56 2.60
N ARG A 103 -30.40 1.23 1.43
CA ARG A 103 -31.28 0.07 1.34
C ARG A 103 -30.40 -1.12 1.67
N SER A 104 -30.87 -1.96 2.60
CA SER A 104 -30.34 -3.30 2.79
C SER A 104 -30.28 -3.98 1.42
N PHE A 105 -29.09 -4.05 0.84
CA PHE A 105 -28.87 -4.82 -0.38
C PHE A 105 -28.92 -6.28 0.03
N GLN A 106 -30.02 -6.96 -0.29
CA GLN A 106 -30.01 -8.40 -0.34
C GLN A 106 -29.23 -8.78 -1.60
N ASN A 107 -27.99 -9.23 -1.42
CA ASN A 107 -27.30 -9.91 -2.51
C ASN A 107 -28.17 -11.13 -2.87
N PRO A 108 -28.71 -11.23 -4.09
CA PRO A 108 -29.44 -12.42 -4.48
C PRO A 108 -28.51 -13.62 -4.27
N PRO A 109 -29.01 -14.74 -3.72
CA PRO A 109 -28.17 -15.90 -3.44
C PRO A 109 -27.53 -16.38 -4.74
N MET A 110 -26.24 -16.09 -4.90
CA MET A 110 -25.46 -16.56 -6.03
C MET A 110 -24.99 -17.97 -5.70
N THR A 111 -25.53 -18.96 -6.41
CA THR A 111 -25.09 -20.34 -6.33
C THR A 111 -24.11 -20.62 -7.46
N PHE A 112 -22.98 -21.22 -7.13
CA PHE A 112 -21.97 -21.63 -8.11
C PHE A 112 -21.24 -22.86 -7.60
N HIS A 113 -20.66 -23.62 -8.53
CA HIS A 113 -19.86 -24.78 -8.19
C HIS A 113 -18.52 -24.33 -7.60
N SER A 114 -18.39 -24.44 -6.27
CA SER A 114 -17.12 -24.22 -5.57
C SER A 114 -16.12 -25.35 -5.81
N TYR A 115 -16.59 -26.55 -6.17
CA TYR A 115 -15.79 -27.75 -6.46
C TYR A 115 -15.31 -27.77 -7.92
N GLY A 116 -14.38 -26.88 -8.25
CA GLY A 116 -13.71 -26.82 -9.55
C GLY A 116 -12.23 -26.51 -9.40
N PRO A 117 -11.43 -26.53 -10.48
CA PRO A 117 -10.05 -26.04 -10.41
C PRO A 117 -10.04 -24.57 -9.95
N ALA A 118 -9.04 -24.19 -9.16
CA ALA A 118 -8.91 -22.83 -8.65
C ALA A 118 -8.97 -21.81 -9.79
N GLY A 119 -9.85 -20.81 -9.65
CA GLY A 119 -10.06 -19.78 -10.67
C GLY A 119 -10.84 -20.24 -11.91
N GLY A 120 -11.38 -21.47 -11.94
CA GLY A 120 -12.14 -22.00 -13.07
C GLY A 120 -13.41 -21.21 -13.42
N ASN A 121 -13.99 -20.49 -12.45
CA ASN A 121 -15.15 -19.62 -12.67
C ASN A 121 -14.78 -18.17 -13.03
N MET A 122 -13.48 -17.84 -13.11
CA MET A 122 -13.01 -16.51 -13.49
C MET A 122 -12.82 -16.41 -15.01
N LYS A 123 -13.36 -15.35 -15.61
CA LYS A 123 -13.22 -15.06 -17.05
C LYS A 123 -12.47 -13.75 -17.25
N GLY A 124 -11.70 -13.63 -18.33
CA GLY A 124 -11.06 -12.37 -18.69
C GLY A 124 -9.75 -12.03 -17.95
N LEU A 125 -9.19 -12.93 -17.13
CA LEU A 125 -7.92 -12.67 -16.42
C LEU A 125 -6.77 -12.27 -17.38
N ASN A 126 -6.75 -12.88 -18.57
CA ASN A 126 -5.81 -12.57 -19.65
C ASN A 126 -6.45 -11.73 -20.78
N SER A 127 -7.48 -10.94 -20.49
CA SER A 127 -7.98 -9.95 -21.47
C SER A 127 -6.93 -8.87 -21.72
N LEU A 128 -6.98 -8.26 -22.90
CA LEU A 128 -6.16 -7.07 -23.18
C LEU A 128 -6.51 -5.93 -22.24
N ILE A 129 -5.51 -5.10 -21.96
CA ILE A 129 -5.64 -3.88 -21.19
C ILE A 129 -6.53 -2.87 -21.96
N LEU A 130 -7.43 -2.20 -21.25
CA LEU A 130 -8.24 -1.12 -21.81
C LEU A 130 -7.54 0.23 -21.56
N HIS A 131 -7.22 0.91 -22.66
CA HIS A 131 -6.56 2.21 -22.72
C HIS A 131 -7.57 3.36 -22.94
N PRO A 132 -7.16 4.64 -22.81
CA PRO A 132 -8.04 5.77 -23.15
C PRO A 132 -8.61 5.62 -24.57
N GLY A 133 -9.91 5.87 -24.72
CA GLY A 133 -10.64 5.66 -25.98
C GLY A 133 -11.26 4.28 -26.14
N SER A 134 -10.90 3.29 -25.32
CA SER A 134 -11.57 1.98 -25.32
C SER A 134 -13.01 2.10 -24.85
N TYR A 135 -13.90 1.31 -25.43
CA TYR A 135 -15.29 1.22 -24.99
C TYR A 135 -15.42 0.47 -23.66
N GLU A 136 -16.41 0.85 -22.86
CA GLU A 136 -16.77 0.11 -21.66
C GLU A 136 -17.35 -1.26 -22.05
N PRO A 137 -16.81 -2.38 -21.54
CA PRO A 137 -17.40 -3.69 -21.78
C PRO A 137 -18.78 -3.80 -21.11
N PHE A 138 -19.75 -4.42 -21.78
CA PHE A 138 -21.07 -4.66 -21.20
C PHE A 138 -20.98 -5.52 -19.92
N LEU A 139 -21.58 -5.08 -18.82
CA LEU A 139 -21.69 -5.87 -17.58
C LEU A 139 -23.09 -6.49 -17.49
N ALA A 140 -23.16 -7.82 -17.49
CA ALA A 140 -24.44 -8.51 -17.30
C ALA A 140 -25.00 -8.29 -15.88
N PRO A 141 -26.33 -8.19 -15.71
CA PRO A 141 -26.95 -8.10 -14.39
C PRO A 141 -26.52 -9.26 -13.47
N ASN A 142 -26.42 -8.99 -12.17
CA ASN A 142 -26.03 -9.99 -11.14
C ASN A 142 -24.68 -10.67 -11.39
N THR A 143 -23.77 -10.02 -12.12
CA THR A 143 -22.40 -10.52 -12.36
C THR A 143 -21.39 -9.64 -11.62
N TYR A 144 -20.44 -10.26 -10.94
CA TYR A 144 -19.30 -9.54 -10.37
C TYR A 144 -18.29 -9.20 -11.46
N ARG A 145 -17.83 -7.95 -11.49
CA ARG A 145 -16.70 -7.52 -12.32
C ARG A 145 -15.55 -7.03 -11.45
N LEU A 146 -14.37 -7.60 -11.65
CA LEU A 146 -13.13 -7.11 -11.09
C LEU A 146 -12.36 -6.29 -12.14
N TYR A 147 -12.22 -5.00 -11.89
CA TYR A 147 -11.26 -4.16 -12.59
C TYR A 147 -9.86 -4.43 -12.04
N SER A 148 -8.95 -4.81 -12.93
CA SER A 148 -7.63 -5.35 -12.58
C SER A 148 -6.54 -4.83 -13.53
N MET A 149 -5.31 -5.26 -13.28
CA MET A 149 -4.20 -5.21 -14.23
C MET A 149 -3.25 -6.36 -13.87
N ARG A 150 -2.80 -7.13 -14.87
CA ARG A 150 -2.14 -8.44 -14.70
C ARG A 150 -0.87 -8.43 -13.85
N PHE A 151 -0.20 -7.28 -13.75
CA PHE A 151 1.03 -7.08 -12.98
C PHE A 151 0.82 -6.29 -11.67
N CYS A 152 -0.39 -5.86 -11.34
CA CYS A 152 -0.68 -5.16 -10.08
C CYS A 152 -0.68 -6.15 -8.90
N PRO A 153 0.19 -5.98 -7.87
CA PRO A 153 0.21 -6.88 -6.72
C PRO A 153 -1.06 -6.79 -5.87
N TYR A 154 -1.67 -5.60 -5.75
CA TYR A 154 -2.92 -5.42 -5.02
C TYR A 154 -4.10 -6.11 -5.71
N ALA A 155 -4.18 -6.02 -7.04
CA ALA A 155 -5.23 -6.71 -7.79
C ALA A 155 -5.04 -8.23 -7.75
N GLN A 156 -3.79 -8.69 -7.75
CA GLN A 156 -3.46 -10.11 -7.60
C GLN A 156 -3.94 -10.70 -6.26
N ARG A 157 -3.95 -9.93 -5.16
CA ARG A 157 -4.56 -10.37 -3.88
C ARG A 157 -6.01 -10.81 -4.09
N VAL A 158 -6.78 -10.01 -4.83
CA VAL A 158 -8.20 -10.28 -5.09
C VAL A 158 -8.35 -11.45 -6.06
N VAL A 159 -7.50 -11.54 -7.09
CA VAL A 159 -7.50 -12.65 -8.04
C VAL A 159 -7.25 -13.99 -7.33
N ILE A 160 -6.22 -14.08 -6.50
CA ILE A 160 -5.89 -15.29 -5.74
C ILE A 160 -7.04 -15.65 -4.79
N TYR A 161 -7.60 -14.66 -4.10
CA TYR A 161 -8.72 -14.86 -3.19
C TYR A 161 -9.96 -15.41 -3.91
N LEU A 162 -10.34 -14.80 -5.05
CA LEU A 162 -11.44 -15.26 -5.90
C LEU A 162 -11.19 -16.67 -6.45
N ALA A 163 -9.95 -16.97 -6.84
CA ALA A 163 -9.55 -18.29 -7.30
C ALA A 163 -9.67 -19.35 -6.20
N LYS A 164 -9.26 -19.03 -4.97
CA LYS A 164 -9.37 -19.90 -3.80
C LYS A 164 -10.82 -20.25 -3.46
N LYS A 165 -11.72 -19.27 -3.53
CA LYS A 165 -13.16 -19.47 -3.27
C LYS A 165 -13.94 -19.93 -4.50
N ASN A 166 -13.27 -19.98 -5.65
CA ASN A 166 -13.84 -20.25 -6.97
C ASN A 166 -15.09 -19.40 -7.28
N ILE A 167 -15.07 -18.12 -6.90
CA ILE A 167 -16.18 -17.18 -7.09
C ILE A 167 -16.26 -16.78 -8.57
N PRO A 168 -17.44 -16.85 -9.21
CA PRO A 168 -17.62 -16.42 -10.58
C PRO A 168 -17.49 -14.90 -10.71
N VAL A 169 -16.58 -14.49 -11.59
CA VAL A 169 -16.23 -13.08 -11.77
C VAL A 169 -15.70 -12.84 -13.18
N GLU A 170 -16.11 -11.75 -13.78
CA GLU A 170 -15.50 -11.21 -14.99
C GLU A 170 -14.35 -10.28 -14.60
N VAL A 171 -13.16 -10.50 -15.15
CA VAL A 171 -12.01 -9.61 -14.99
C VAL A 171 -11.91 -8.72 -16.21
N VAL A 172 -11.80 -7.42 -15.97
CA VAL A 172 -11.52 -6.41 -16.99
C VAL A 172 -10.20 -5.73 -16.64
N ASN A 173 -9.19 -5.91 -17.48
CA ASN A 173 -7.90 -5.25 -17.30
C ASN A 173 -7.98 -3.77 -17.75
N VAL A 174 -7.64 -2.84 -16.87
CA VAL A 174 -7.68 -1.39 -17.14
C VAL A 174 -6.29 -0.78 -16.94
N ASN A 175 -5.89 0.11 -17.86
CA ASN A 175 -4.61 0.82 -17.75
C ASN A 175 -4.59 1.72 -16.51
N PRO A 176 -3.72 1.46 -15.51
CA PRO A 176 -3.69 2.23 -14.28
C PRO A 176 -3.05 3.62 -14.45
N ASP A 177 -2.13 3.80 -15.40
CA ASP A 177 -1.45 5.09 -15.61
C ASP A 177 -2.35 6.10 -16.34
N LYS A 178 -3.15 5.59 -17.28
CA LYS A 178 -4.08 6.38 -18.08
C LYS A 178 -5.40 5.61 -18.22
N PRO A 179 -6.27 5.63 -17.21
CA PRO A 179 -7.50 4.88 -17.27
C PRO A 179 -8.48 5.49 -18.29
N PRO A 180 -9.36 4.68 -18.91
CA PRO A 180 -10.44 5.19 -19.74
C PRO A 180 -11.39 6.12 -18.96
N ASN A 181 -11.98 7.12 -19.63
CA ASN A 181 -12.89 8.09 -19.00
C ASN A 181 -14.10 7.43 -18.34
N TRP A 182 -14.66 6.38 -18.95
CA TRP A 182 -15.78 5.63 -18.36
C TRP A 182 -15.39 4.95 -17.05
N TYR A 183 -14.12 4.54 -16.89
CA TYR A 183 -13.63 3.96 -15.66
C TYR A 183 -13.48 5.04 -14.57
N LEU A 184 -12.91 6.20 -14.92
CA LEU A 184 -12.79 7.33 -14.01
C LEU A 184 -14.14 7.87 -13.54
N ALA A 185 -15.19 7.76 -14.38
CA ALA A 185 -16.55 8.12 -13.98
C ALA A 185 -17.10 7.22 -12.86
N LYS A 186 -16.67 5.95 -12.79
CA LYS A 186 -17.06 4.99 -11.74
C LYS A 186 -16.12 5.02 -10.54
N ILE A 187 -14.82 5.13 -10.80
CA ILE A 187 -13.74 5.10 -9.82
C ILE A 187 -12.92 6.38 -10.00
N PRO A 188 -13.30 7.50 -9.35
CA PRO A 188 -12.65 8.81 -9.56
C PRO A 188 -11.15 8.82 -9.31
N LYS A 189 -10.65 7.95 -8.43
CA LYS A 189 -9.22 7.80 -8.17
C LYS A 189 -8.46 7.04 -9.25
N GLY A 190 -9.16 6.37 -10.17
CA GLY A 190 -8.57 5.51 -11.20
C GLY A 190 -7.83 4.28 -10.66
N GLN A 191 -7.95 3.98 -9.37
CA GLN A 191 -7.20 2.92 -8.71
C GLN A 191 -7.77 1.55 -9.03
N ILE A 192 -6.90 0.55 -9.02
CA ILE A 192 -7.23 -0.88 -9.10
C ILE A 192 -6.58 -1.61 -7.90
N PRO A 193 -7.17 -2.71 -7.40
CA PRO A 193 -8.41 -3.32 -7.87
C PRO A 193 -9.66 -2.53 -7.50
N ALA A 194 -10.70 -2.67 -8.31
CA ALA A 194 -12.06 -2.24 -8.00
C ALA A 194 -13.07 -3.31 -8.40
N LEU A 195 -14.03 -3.59 -7.52
CA LEU A 195 -15.14 -4.49 -7.76
C LEU A 195 -16.35 -3.68 -8.19
N GLU A 196 -17.04 -4.10 -9.26
CA GLU A 196 -18.37 -3.63 -9.62
C GLU A 196 -19.38 -4.76 -9.49
N TYR A 197 -20.52 -4.47 -8.85
CA TYR A 197 -21.66 -5.37 -8.75
C TYR A 197 -22.96 -4.58 -8.67
N ASN A 198 -23.88 -4.82 -9.62
CA ASN A 198 -25.18 -4.14 -9.68
C ASN A 198 -25.08 -2.60 -9.58
N GLY A 199 -24.10 -2.02 -10.28
CA GLY A 199 -23.86 -0.57 -10.32
C GLY A 199 -23.17 0.01 -9.08
N LEU A 200 -22.87 -0.81 -8.07
CA LEU A 200 -22.10 -0.42 -6.90
C LEU A 200 -20.63 -0.75 -7.09
N THR A 201 -19.75 0.10 -6.57
CA THR A 201 -18.31 -0.09 -6.64
C THR A 201 -17.67 -0.20 -5.25
N ILE A 202 -16.68 -1.08 -5.12
CA ILE A 202 -15.86 -1.26 -3.92
C ILE A 202 -14.39 -1.26 -4.36
N TRP A 203 -13.55 -0.48 -3.69
CA TRP A 203 -12.10 -0.45 -3.92
C TRP A 203 -11.35 -0.82 -2.63
N GLU A 204 -10.02 -0.91 -2.73
CA GLU A 204 -9.11 -1.50 -1.74
C GLU A 204 -9.12 -3.03 -1.73
N SER A 205 -7.97 -3.64 -2.08
CA SER A 205 -7.82 -5.10 -2.18
C SER A 205 -8.25 -5.86 -0.92
N ASN A 206 -7.90 -5.35 0.27
CA ASN A 206 -8.26 -5.97 1.54
C ASN A 206 -9.77 -5.90 1.79
N VAL A 207 -10.39 -4.75 1.48
CA VAL A 207 -11.83 -4.53 1.67
C VAL A 207 -12.65 -5.40 0.72
N ILE A 208 -12.21 -5.55 -0.54
CA ILE A 208 -12.87 -6.43 -1.50
C ILE A 208 -12.83 -7.90 -1.03
N ASN A 209 -11.68 -8.36 -0.52
CA ASN A 209 -11.56 -9.72 0.02
C ASN A 209 -12.46 -9.93 1.25
N GLU A 210 -12.52 -8.95 2.16
CA GLU A 210 -13.43 -9.00 3.32
C GLU A 210 -14.90 -9.01 2.89
N TYR A 211 -15.29 -8.19 1.91
CA TYR A 211 -16.64 -8.19 1.34
C TYR A 211 -17.05 -9.58 0.86
N PHE A 212 -16.18 -10.29 0.13
CA PHE A 212 -16.51 -11.64 -0.33
C PHE A 212 -16.53 -12.70 0.79
N ASP A 213 -15.87 -12.48 1.93
CA ASP A 213 -16.03 -13.34 3.11
C ASP A 213 -17.39 -13.13 3.76
N ASP A 214 -17.89 -11.89 3.80
CA ASP A 214 -19.21 -11.59 4.36
C ASP A 214 -20.34 -12.07 3.43
N VAL A 215 -20.17 -11.94 2.11
CA VAL A 215 -21.16 -12.40 1.12
C VAL A 215 -21.20 -13.93 1.00
N PHE A 216 -20.05 -14.59 1.13
CA PHE A 216 -19.94 -16.06 0.99
C PHE A 216 -19.36 -16.72 2.25
N PRO A 217 -20.16 -16.78 3.36
CA PRO A 217 -19.71 -17.21 4.69
C PRO A 217 -19.38 -18.72 4.81
N ALA A 218 -19.76 -19.51 3.81
CA ALA A 218 -19.55 -20.96 3.78
C ALA A 218 -18.09 -21.34 3.49
N SER A 219 -17.31 -20.44 2.89
CA SER A 219 -15.92 -20.69 2.45
C SER A 219 -14.97 -19.56 2.89
N ASN A 220 -15.11 -19.11 4.14
CA ASN A 220 -14.31 -18.00 4.65
C ASN A 220 -12.82 -18.30 4.66
N VAL A 221 -12.03 -17.33 4.20
CA VAL A 221 -10.57 -17.38 4.30
C VAL A 221 -10.13 -16.75 5.63
N LEU A 222 -10.79 -15.69 6.08
CA LEU A 222 -10.60 -15.14 7.42
C LEU A 222 -11.25 -16.02 8.49
N PRO A 223 -10.65 -16.08 9.69
CA PRO A 223 -11.32 -16.68 10.84
C PRO A 223 -12.70 -16.03 11.10
N LYS A 224 -13.68 -16.86 11.47
CA LYS A 224 -15.00 -16.38 11.92
C LYS A 224 -14.91 -15.72 13.29
N ASP A 225 -14.01 -16.22 14.15
CA ASP A 225 -13.74 -15.65 15.46
C ASP A 225 -13.17 -14.22 15.31
N PRO A 226 -13.80 -13.19 15.91
CA PRO A 226 -13.37 -11.80 15.78
C PRO A 226 -11.95 -11.54 16.29
N TYR A 227 -11.55 -12.23 17.36
CA TYR A 227 -10.22 -12.06 17.95
C TYR A 227 -9.14 -12.63 17.02
N LEU A 228 -9.32 -13.85 16.52
CA LEU A 228 -8.42 -14.44 15.53
C LEU A 228 -8.38 -13.62 14.24
N LYS A 229 -9.53 -13.10 13.77
CA LYS A 229 -9.59 -12.20 12.61
C LYS A 229 -8.75 -10.93 12.84
N ALA A 230 -8.86 -10.30 14.01
CA ALA A 230 -8.05 -9.14 14.36
C ALA A 230 -6.55 -9.47 14.42
N HIS A 231 -6.18 -10.63 15.00
CA HIS A 231 -4.80 -11.10 15.04
C HIS A 231 -4.20 -11.35 13.66
N GLN A 232 -4.99 -11.87 12.71
CA GLN A 232 -4.57 -12.01 11.31
C GLN A 232 -4.25 -10.65 10.67
N LYS A 233 -5.06 -9.62 10.96
CA LYS A 233 -4.82 -8.24 10.47
C LYS A 233 -3.56 -7.63 11.09
N ILE A 234 -3.34 -7.83 12.40
CA ILE A 234 -2.11 -7.39 13.07
C ILE A 234 -0.89 -8.09 12.47
N LEU A 235 -0.97 -9.40 12.21
CA LEU A 235 0.13 -10.14 11.60
C LEU A 235 0.45 -9.62 10.19
N LEU A 236 -0.57 -9.33 9.37
CA LEU A 236 -0.38 -8.70 8.06
C LEU A 236 0.31 -7.34 8.18
N GLU A 237 -0.12 -6.50 9.12
CA GLU A 237 0.50 -5.20 9.38
C GLU A 237 1.96 -5.35 9.82
N ARG A 238 2.29 -6.31 10.68
CA ARG A 238 3.67 -6.56 11.10
C ARG A 238 4.56 -7.09 9.98
N LEU A 239 3.98 -7.62 8.91
CA LEU A 239 4.68 -8.12 7.72
C LEU A 239 4.68 -7.09 6.58
N SER A 240 4.07 -5.90 6.76
CA SER A 240 3.97 -4.85 5.73
C SER A 240 5.33 -4.40 5.20
N SER A 241 6.35 -4.34 6.07
CA SER A 241 7.73 -3.99 5.70
C SER A 241 8.32 -4.85 4.56
N VAL A 242 7.89 -6.10 4.42
CA VAL A 242 8.28 -6.95 3.26
C VAL A 242 7.66 -6.39 1.98
N SER A 243 6.38 -6.00 2.04
CA SER A 243 5.68 -5.38 0.90
C SER A 243 6.25 -4.01 0.56
N ASP A 244 6.60 -3.20 1.56
CA ASP A 244 7.18 -1.86 1.37
C ASP A 244 8.56 -1.91 0.73
N SER A 245 9.33 -2.98 1.01
CA SER A 245 10.64 -3.22 0.40
C SER A 245 10.54 -3.37 -1.12
N LEU A 246 9.42 -3.89 -1.66
CA LEU A 246 9.21 -4.01 -3.10
C LEU A 246 9.15 -2.64 -3.78
N PHE A 247 8.37 -1.71 -3.23
CA PHE A 247 8.26 -0.37 -3.82
C PHE A 247 9.55 0.43 -3.66
N SER A 248 10.25 0.24 -2.53
CA SER A 248 11.57 0.82 -2.31
C SER A 248 12.57 0.31 -3.35
N PHE A 249 12.53 -0.98 -3.69
CA PHE A 249 13.35 -1.57 -4.74
C PHE A 249 13.09 -0.94 -6.11
N PHE A 250 11.83 -0.77 -6.52
CA PHE A 250 11.53 -0.12 -7.80
C PHE A 250 11.85 1.37 -7.84
N ALA A 251 11.88 2.04 -6.68
CA ALA A 251 12.24 3.45 -6.59
C ALA A 251 13.76 3.69 -6.59
N ALA A 252 14.56 2.66 -6.28
CA ALA A 252 16.02 2.78 -6.23
C ALA A 252 16.61 2.83 -7.64
N THR A 253 17.39 3.88 -7.91
CA THR A 253 18.02 4.12 -9.22
C THR A 253 19.55 4.12 -9.16
N THR A 254 20.12 4.16 -7.95
CA THR A 254 21.56 4.18 -7.72
C THR A 254 22.05 2.97 -6.91
N PRO A 255 23.36 2.64 -6.96
CA PRO A 255 23.94 1.58 -6.14
C PRO A 255 23.78 1.83 -4.63
N GLN A 256 23.92 3.09 -4.19
CA GLN A 256 23.77 3.47 -2.79
C GLN A 256 22.32 3.24 -2.30
N GLU A 257 21.33 3.71 -3.06
CA GLU A 257 19.92 3.48 -2.75
C GLU A 257 19.59 1.98 -2.73
N THR A 258 20.13 1.22 -3.67
CA THR A 258 19.92 -0.24 -3.72
C THR A 258 20.50 -0.94 -2.48
N ALA A 259 21.69 -0.54 -2.02
CA ALA A 259 22.27 -1.08 -0.81
C ALA A 259 21.42 -0.78 0.45
N GLU A 260 20.82 0.41 0.52
CA GLU A 260 19.90 0.77 1.60
C GLU A 260 18.60 -0.05 1.54
N VAL A 261 18.07 -0.29 0.33
CA VAL A 261 16.92 -1.18 0.12
C VAL A 261 17.25 -2.61 0.53
N ASP A 262 18.41 -3.13 0.16
CA ASP A 262 18.84 -4.48 0.53
C ASP A 262 18.93 -4.63 2.05
N GLN A 263 19.47 -3.62 2.76
CA GLN A 263 19.52 -3.62 4.22
C GLN A 263 18.11 -3.69 4.82
N LYS A 264 17.20 -2.83 4.35
CA LYS A 264 15.79 -2.82 4.80
C LYS A 264 15.09 -4.14 4.50
N LEU A 265 15.32 -4.72 3.33
CA LEU A 265 14.76 -6.02 2.95
C LEU A 265 15.31 -7.14 3.86
N HIS A 266 16.61 -7.13 4.17
CA HIS A 266 17.17 -8.07 5.14
C HIS A 266 16.54 -7.96 6.53
N GLU A 267 16.25 -6.73 6.99
CA GLU A 267 15.54 -6.48 8.26
C GLU A 267 14.09 -6.99 8.21
N ALA A 268 13.38 -6.69 7.12
CA ALA A 268 12.01 -7.16 6.90
C ALA A 268 11.92 -8.69 6.85
N LEU A 269 12.85 -9.35 6.15
CA LEU A 269 12.93 -10.81 6.08
C LEU A 269 13.26 -11.43 7.44
N ARG A 270 14.19 -10.83 8.24
CA ARG A 270 14.47 -11.29 9.61
C ARG A 270 13.24 -11.18 10.50
N ASN A 271 12.47 -10.11 10.39
CA ASN A 271 11.21 -9.98 11.10
C ASN A 271 10.20 -11.04 10.62
N ALA A 272 10.07 -11.26 9.31
CA ALA A 272 9.19 -12.29 8.77
C ALA A 272 9.55 -13.70 9.25
N GLU A 273 10.83 -14.08 9.36
CA GLU A 273 11.27 -15.35 9.94
C GLU A 273 10.74 -15.59 11.37
N ASN A 274 10.59 -14.52 12.16
CA ASN A 274 10.07 -14.62 13.52
C ASN A 274 8.55 -14.74 13.57
N LEU A 275 7.85 -14.30 12.52
CA LEU A 275 6.40 -14.16 12.50
C LEU A 275 5.67 -15.17 11.65
N LEU A 276 6.33 -15.74 10.63
CA LEU A 276 5.74 -16.72 9.75
C LEU A 276 5.36 -17.99 10.52
N THR A 277 4.15 -18.48 10.22
CA THR A 277 3.56 -19.71 10.75
C THR A 277 3.05 -20.58 9.60
N ASP A 278 2.54 -21.78 9.90
CA ASP A 278 2.28 -22.81 8.90
C ASP A 278 1.16 -22.49 7.91
N LYS A 279 0.10 -21.74 8.29
CA LYS A 279 -0.92 -21.19 7.37
C LYS A 279 -1.62 -20.01 8.04
N PHE A 280 -1.80 -18.90 7.32
CA PHE A 280 -2.57 -17.75 7.82
C PHE A 280 -3.16 -16.92 6.67
N PHE A 281 -4.21 -16.12 6.91
CA PHE A 281 -4.88 -15.31 5.87
C PHE A 281 -3.93 -14.35 5.14
N GLY A 282 -2.95 -13.82 5.87
CA GLY A 282 -1.95 -12.94 5.30
C GLY A 282 -1.09 -13.60 4.23
N ASP A 283 -1.12 -14.94 4.06
CA ASP A 283 -0.49 -15.64 2.93
C ASP A 283 -0.94 -15.05 1.57
N ILE A 284 -2.25 -14.92 1.33
CA ILE A 284 -2.80 -14.36 0.08
C ILE A 284 -2.43 -12.87 -0.07
N MET A 285 -2.35 -12.17 1.06
CA MET A 285 -2.12 -10.73 1.08
C MET A 285 -0.64 -10.38 0.87
N LEU A 286 0.26 -11.24 1.35
CA LEU A 286 1.70 -11.06 1.29
C LEU A 286 2.29 -11.62 -0.01
N TRP A 287 1.78 -12.75 -0.49
CA TRP A 287 2.34 -13.46 -1.65
C TRP A 287 2.64 -12.59 -2.89
N PRO A 288 1.72 -11.72 -3.37
CA PRO A 288 1.99 -10.91 -4.56
C PRO A 288 3.27 -10.08 -4.46
N PHE A 289 3.63 -9.61 -3.26
CA PHE A 289 4.84 -8.83 -3.05
C PHE A 289 6.07 -9.73 -3.04
N VAL A 290 5.97 -10.87 -2.37
CA VAL A 290 7.03 -11.88 -2.28
C VAL A 290 7.39 -12.46 -3.65
N GLU A 291 6.39 -12.76 -4.48
CA GLU A 291 6.57 -13.22 -5.86
C GLU A 291 7.42 -12.24 -6.69
N ARG A 292 7.18 -10.92 -6.52
CA ARG A 292 7.91 -9.88 -7.26
C ARG A 292 9.28 -9.58 -6.66
N LEU A 293 9.46 -9.73 -5.36
CA LEU A 293 10.74 -9.50 -4.69
C LEU A 293 11.85 -10.40 -5.22
N GLU A 294 11.56 -11.52 -5.88
CA GLU A 294 12.57 -12.31 -6.59
C GLU A 294 13.36 -11.49 -7.63
N MET A 295 12.82 -10.39 -8.15
CA MET A 295 13.52 -9.49 -9.07
C MET A 295 14.72 -8.77 -8.46
N VAL A 296 14.85 -8.72 -7.14
CA VAL A 296 16.08 -8.18 -6.52
C VAL A 296 17.31 -8.95 -6.99
N THR A 297 17.16 -10.25 -7.30
CA THR A 297 18.24 -11.10 -7.81
C THR A 297 18.70 -10.73 -9.22
N LEU A 298 17.89 -9.98 -9.96
CA LEU A 298 18.19 -9.54 -11.33
C LEU A 298 18.83 -8.15 -11.37
N SER A 299 18.84 -7.42 -10.24
CA SER A 299 19.48 -6.10 -10.16
C SER A 299 21.00 -6.26 -10.09
N PRO A 300 21.77 -5.55 -10.93
CA PRO A 300 23.23 -5.57 -10.88
C PRO A 300 23.78 -4.94 -9.59
N PHE A 301 22.99 -4.08 -8.93
CA PHE A 301 23.40 -3.35 -7.74
C PHE A 301 22.98 -4.04 -6.44
N SER A 302 22.01 -4.95 -6.49
CA SER A 302 21.61 -5.70 -5.31
C SER A 302 22.70 -6.71 -4.94
N SER A 303 22.84 -6.97 -3.65
CA SER A 303 23.64 -8.03 -3.04
C SER A 303 22.94 -9.38 -3.05
N PHE A 304 21.62 -9.43 -3.24
CA PHE A 304 20.87 -10.67 -3.36
C PHE A 304 21.24 -11.38 -4.67
N ARG A 305 21.81 -12.58 -4.56
CA ARG A 305 22.08 -13.49 -5.72
C ARG A 305 21.08 -14.65 -5.80
N TYR A 306 20.38 -14.88 -4.71
CA TYR A 306 19.30 -15.84 -4.55
C TYR A 306 18.32 -15.25 -3.53
N PHE A 307 17.03 -15.49 -3.71
CA PHE A 307 15.98 -14.97 -2.85
C PHE A 307 15.14 -16.11 -2.27
N PRO A 308 14.79 -16.10 -0.97
CA PRO A 308 15.08 -15.04 0.01
C PRO A 308 16.53 -15.05 0.54
N GLY A 309 17.26 -16.15 0.40
CA GLY A 309 18.54 -16.36 1.07
C GLY A 309 18.57 -17.65 1.89
N GLN A 310 19.74 -18.25 2.10
CA GLN A 310 19.89 -19.41 3.00
C GLN A 310 19.68 -19.04 4.47
N HIS A 311 19.81 -17.75 4.81
CA HIS A 311 19.59 -17.22 6.15
C HIS A 311 18.10 -17.11 6.53
N TYR A 312 17.19 -17.41 5.59
CA TYR A 312 15.74 -17.24 5.76
C TYR A 312 14.98 -18.55 5.47
N PRO A 313 15.21 -19.61 6.28
CA PRO A 313 14.68 -20.94 6.00
C PRO A 313 13.15 -21.02 6.11
N LYS A 314 12.50 -20.32 7.05
CA LYS A 314 11.03 -20.37 7.16
C LYS A 314 10.38 -19.61 6.02
N PHE A 315 10.96 -18.49 5.59
CA PHE A 315 10.50 -17.74 4.44
C PHE A 315 10.71 -18.53 3.15
N GLY A 316 11.84 -19.24 3.02
CA GLY A 316 12.07 -20.20 1.94
C GLY A 316 11.01 -21.31 1.91
N ALA A 317 10.70 -21.90 3.06
CA ALA A 317 9.64 -22.91 3.18
C ALA A 317 8.25 -22.34 2.88
N TYR A 318 7.95 -21.12 3.34
CA TYR A 318 6.74 -20.37 3.00
C TYR A 318 6.60 -20.20 1.50
N MET A 319 7.65 -19.71 0.82
CA MET A 319 7.61 -19.56 -0.64
C MET A 319 7.41 -20.89 -1.36
N ALA A 320 8.09 -21.95 -0.94
CA ALA A 320 7.92 -23.28 -1.51
C ALA A 320 6.49 -23.82 -1.32
N ARG A 321 5.87 -23.58 -0.16
CA ARG A 321 4.47 -23.91 0.10
C ARG A 321 3.55 -23.12 -0.83
N MET A 322 3.69 -21.80 -0.86
CA MET A 322 2.81 -20.92 -1.62
C MET A 322 2.85 -21.21 -3.11
N ARG A 323 4.03 -21.43 -3.71
CA ARG A 323 4.15 -21.83 -5.12
C ARG A 323 3.42 -23.12 -5.46
N ASN A 324 3.11 -23.96 -4.47
CA ASN A 324 2.40 -25.22 -4.68
C ASN A 324 0.88 -25.11 -4.55
N GLU A 325 0.36 -24.06 -3.92
CA GLU A 325 -1.08 -23.86 -3.74
C GLU A 325 -1.77 -23.55 -5.09
N PRO A 326 -2.90 -24.21 -5.44
CA PRO A 326 -3.54 -24.06 -6.75
C PRO A 326 -3.97 -22.62 -7.10
N GLU A 327 -4.52 -21.88 -6.14
CA GLU A 327 -4.93 -20.49 -6.31
C GLU A 327 -3.75 -19.54 -6.55
N ILE A 328 -2.59 -19.88 -5.98
CA ILE A 328 -1.35 -19.13 -6.19
C ILE A 328 -0.84 -19.40 -7.60
N LYS A 329 -0.78 -20.67 -8.02
CA LYS A 329 -0.42 -21.04 -9.40
C LYS A 329 -1.31 -20.37 -10.44
N PHE A 330 -2.60 -20.23 -10.15
CA PHE A 330 -3.55 -19.56 -11.03
C PHE A 330 -3.26 -18.05 -11.17
N GLY A 331 -2.95 -17.38 -10.05
CA GLY A 331 -2.75 -15.92 -10.02
C GLY A 331 -1.32 -15.45 -10.28
N MET A 332 -0.32 -16.33 -10.16
CA MET A 332 1.11 -15.96 -10.25
C MET A 332 1.59 -15.71 -11.68
N ARG A 333 2.67 -14.95 -11.80
CA ARG A 333 3.42 -14.77 -13.04
C ARG A 333 4.87 -15.20 -12.86
N SER A 334 5.52 -15.56 -13.96
CA SER A 334 6.94 -15.93 -13.90
C SER A 334 7.81 -14.70 -13.64
N LEU A 335 8.98 -14.93 -13.06
CA LEU A 335 9.99 -13.88 -12.87
C LEU A 335 10.33 -13.16 -14.19
N ALA A 336 10.39 -13.91 -15.29
CA ALA A 336 10.63 -13.35 -16.64
C ALA A 336 9.49 -12.42 -17.10
N GLN A 337 8.24 -12.76 -16.80
CA GLN A 337 7.08 -11.90 -17.13
C GLN A 337 7.12 -10.60 -16.33
N HIS A 338 7.40 -10.66 -15.03
CA HIS A 338 7.55 -9.44 -14.20
C HIS A 338 8.69 -8.57 -14.69
N LYS A 339 9.86 -9.17 -14.96
CA LYS A 339 11.00 -8.42 -15.51
C LYS A 339 10.66 -7.75 -16.84
N ALA A 340 10.05 -8.47 -17.78
CA ALA A 340 9.71 -7.89 -19.08
C ALA A 340 8.66 -6.77 -18.97
N TYR A 341 7.73 -6.88 -18.03
CA TYR A 341 6.81 -5.79 -17.71
C TYR A 341 7.58 -4.56 -17.20
N VAL A 342 8.49 -4.72 -16.24
CA VAL A 342 9.30 -3.61 -15.71
C VAL A 342 10.19 -2.99 -16.78
N ASP A 343 10.93 -3.80 -17.55
CA ASP A 343 11.81 -3.34 -18.63
C ASP A 343 11.05 -2.52 -19.69
N SER A 344 9.75 -2.79 -19.89
CA SER A 344 8.93 -2.02 -20.83
C SER A 344 8.68 -0.57 -20.38
N PHE A 345 8.68 -0.30 -19.07
CA PHE A 345 8.63 1.06 -18.54
C PHE A 345 9.95 1.80 -18.78
N ASP A 346 11.07 1.14 -18.54
CA ASP A 346 12.40 1.71 -18.79
C ASP A 346 12.62 2.04 -20.27
N ALA A 347 12.02 1.25 -21.16
CA ALA A 347 12.00 1.50 -22.60
C ALA A 347 11.05 2.64 -23.03
N GLY A 348 10.26 3.21 -22.11
CA GLY A 348 9.28 4.26 -22.40
C GLY A 348 8.02 3.80 -23.12
N ASN A 349 7.79 2.48 -23.24
CA ASN A 349 6.60 1.90 -23.86
C ASN A 349 6.02 0.79 -22.97
N PRO A 350 5.33 1.14 -21.86
CA PRO A 350 4.76 0.19 -20.92
C PRO A 350 3.86 -0.86 -21.59
N ASN A 351 4.16 -2.13 -21.38
CA ASN A 351 3.44 -3.26 -21.94
C ASN A 351 2.72 -4.07 -20.86
N TYR A 352 1.44 -3.76 -20.67
CA TYR A 352 0.54 -4.42 -19.72
C TYR A 352 0.08 -5.82 -20.15
N ASP A 353 0.24 -6.15 -21.43
CA ASP A 353 -0.28 -7.37 -22.06
C ASP A 353 0.80 -8.45 -22.23
N TYR A 354 1.97 -8.26 -21.61
CA TYR A 354 3.08 -9.18 -21.74
C TYR A 354 2.70 -10.62 -21.35
N GLY A 355 2.99 -11.59 -22.21
CA GLY A 355 2.68 -13.01 -21.99
C GLY A 355 1.23 -13.44 -22.21
N ILE A 356 0.33 -12.60 -22.75
CA ILE A 356 -1.02 -13.05 -23.16
C ILE A 356 -0.96 -13.98 -24.39
N TYR A 357 -0.02 -13.71 -25.31
CA TYR A 357 0.09 -14.42 -26.59
C TYR A 357 1.23 -15.45 -26.66
N GLN A 358 2.06 -15.53 -25.61
CA GLN A 358 3.13 -16.52 -25.55
C GLN A 358 2.49 -17.87 -25.21
N LYS A 359 2.36 -18.76 -26.20
CA LYS A 359 2.04 -20.18 -25.95
C LYS A 359 3.15 -20.74 -25.06
N HIS A 360 2.78 -21.30 -23.92
CA HIS A 360 3.69 -22.05 -23.04
C HIS A 360 4.28 -23.26 -23.75
#